data_AF-A0A699ZNY0-F1
#
_entry.id   AF-A0A699ZNY0-F1
#
_cell.length_a   1.000
_cell.length_b   1.000
_cell.length_c   1.000
_cell.angle_alpha   90.00
_cell.angle_beta   90.00
_cell.angle_gamma   90.00
#
_symmetry.space_group_name_H-M   'P 1'
#
loop_
_entity.id
_entity.type
_entity.pdbx_description
1 polymer ?
#
loop_
_entity_poly.entity_id
_entity_poly.type
_entity_poly.pdbx_seq_one_letter_code
_entity_poly.pdbx_strand_id
1 'polypeptide(L)'
;MPAVTSAAGLLALLDERNDELKRYALNNLDKVVHEYWFQISGSIASVEALYEDDEFKDRELAALVASKVFYHLGELDDALTYALGAGSSFDVNEQSEYVQTLVARCLDKYFELRVQQVEQHEEVDIDSRLVAIVERMLDRCCEQGQVEQAVGLALEARRLDKVEEVVGRAADGVVAIRYALRACQDLVINRDFRQQDDQLLAVQVCFDLVENEMQPFLTKQRKQGQLQQQPWTQMPQRLRQLMLLQQPRLPAPPQTTDLSGSVLEEVEAGHASKLVKLRGILSGRTPVSLHLDFLHRHNHADLQILKNINSSVDPRNSVTHSATIMANALMHAGTTVDTFLRENLEWLKKATNWA
;
A
#
# COMPACT_ATOMS: atom_id res chain seq x y z
N MET A 1 21.64 43.06 23.95
CA MET A 1 22.40 42.11 23.11
C MET A 1 22.76 42.88 21.83
N PRO A 2 24.05 43.05 21.51
CA PRO A 2 24.44 43.84 20.35
C PRO A 2 23.94 43.13 19.09
N ALA A 3 23.23 43.85 18.23
CA ALA A 3 22.88 43.36 16.89
C ALA A 3 24.20 43.12 16.15
N VAL A 4 24.49 41.86 15.86
CA VAL A 4 25.70 41.50 15.13
C VAL A 4 25.47 41.95 13.69
N THR A 5 26.13 43.04 13.29
CA THR A 5 25.96 43.65 11.96
C THR A 5 26.66 42.86 10.83
N SER A 6 27.46 41.86 11.19
CA SER A 6 28.22 41.01 10.26
C SER A 6 28.62 39.68 10.89
N ALA A 7 28.45 38.57 10.15
CA ALA A 7 28.84 37.24 10.61
C ALA A 7 30.37 37.05 10.64
N ALA A 8 31.15 37.93 10.00
CA ALA A 8 32.61 37.82 9.93
C ALA A 8 33.30 37.77 11.30
N GLY A 9 32.76 38.48 12.30
CA GLY A 9 33.28 38.43 13.67
C GLY A 9 33.02 37.09 14.37
N LEU A 10 31.90 36.43 14.05
CA LEU A 10 31.58 35.10 14.58
C LEU A 10 32.37 34.00 13.86
N LEU A 11 32.63 34.18 12.56
CA LEU A 11 33.48 33.27 11.79
C LEU A 11 34.94 33.33 12.24
N ALA A 12 35.47 34.52 12.55
CA ALA A 12 36.82 34.64 13.10
C ALA A 12 36.97 33.92 14.46
N LEU A 13 35.91 33.87 15.26
CA LEU A 13 35.88 33.13 16.53
C LEU A 13 35.87 31.60 16.34
N LEU A 14 35.54 31.09 15.14
CA LEU A 14 35.63 29.66 14.82
C LEU A 14 37.08 29.20 14.60
N ASP A 15 37.95 30.10 14.12
CA ASP A 15 39.38 29.84 13.92
C ASP A 15 40.18 29.85 15.24
N GLU A 16 39.56 30.32 16.34
CA GLU A 16 40.18 30.38 17.66
C GLU A 16 40.32 28.97 18.28
N ARG A 17 41.38 28.74 19.07
CA ARG A 17 41.70 27.41 19.63
C ARG A 17 40.79 26.97 20.79
N ASN A 18 39.94 27.84 21.31
CA ASN A 18 39.15 27.55 22.52
C ASN A 18 37.77 27.00 22.16
N ASP A 19 37.47 25.80 22.63
CA ASP A 19 36.19 25.11 22.37
C ASP A 19 34.98 25.89 22.90
N GLU A 20 35.13 26.63 24.01
CA GLU A 20 34.02 27.44 24.56
C GLU A 20 33.65 28.62 23.64
N LEU A 21 34.64 29.21 22.95
CA LEU A 21 34.40 30.28 21.99
C LEU A 21 33.76 29.74 20.72
N LYS A 22 34.19 28.57 20.24
CA LYS A 22 33.58 27.88 19.10
C LYS A 22 32.10 27.58 19.38
N ARG A 23 31.76 27.10 20.58
CA ARG A 23 30.36 26.88 20.99
C ARG A 23 29.52 28.16 21.00
N TYR A 24 30.08 29.24 21.55
CA TYR A 24 29.39 30.53 21.57
C TYR A 24 29.21 31.09 20.16
N ALA A 25 30.19 30.92 19.28
CA ALA A 25 30.11 31.28 17.88
C ALA A 25 29.00 30.47 17.18
N LEU A 26 28.98 29.15 17.32
CA LEU A 26 27.96 28.27 16.71
C LEU A 26 26.53 28.59 17.15
N ASN A 27 26.29 28.80 18.45
CA ASN A 27 24.95 29.15 18.96
C ASN A 27 24.47 30.53 18.46
N ASN A 28 25.39 31.48 18.31
CA ASN A 28 25.03 32.77 17.71
C ASN A 28 24.89 32.68 16.19
N LEU A 29 25.68 31.84 15.52
CA LEU A 29 25.53 31.59 14.09
C LEU A 29 24.16 30.99 13.79
N ASP A 30 23.72 30.01 14.57
CA ASP A 30 22.40 29.37 14.42
C ASP A 30 21.24 30.38 14.35
N LYS A 31 21.29 31.42 15.19
CA LYS A 31 20.27 32.49 15.24
C LYS A 31 20.28 33.41 14.02
N VAL A 32 21.42 33.56 13.37
CA VAL A 32 21.63 34.54 12.30
C VAL A 32 21.85 33.89 10.93
N VAL A 33 21.79 32.54 10.83
CA VAL A 33 21.98 31.82 9.56
C VAL A 33 21.02 32.33 8.48
N HIS A 34 19.76 32.59 8.81
CA HIS A 34 18.77 33.04 7.83
C HIS A 34 19.11 34.39 7.18
N GLU A 35 19.77 35.29 7.89
CA GLU A 35 20.10 36.64 7.38
C GLU A 35 21.48 36.68 6.69
N TYR A 36 22.45 35.92 7.19
CA TYR A 36 23.84 35.97 6.71
C TYR A 36 24.37 34.65 6.14
N TRP A 37 23.49 33.76 5.63
CA TRP A 37 23.90 32.50 5.00
C TRP A 37 24.96 32.68 3.91
N PHE A 38 24.91 33.79 3.15
CA PHE A 38 25.87 34.11 2.09
C PHE A 38 27.30 34.42 2.59
N GLN A 39 27.45 34.88 3.83
CA GLN A 39 28.77 35.11 4.44
C GLN A 39 29.32 33.81 5.01
N ILE A 40 28.43 33.01 5.62
CA ILE A 40 28.77 31.74 6.25
C ILE A 40 29.13 30.70 5.17
N SER A 41 28.45 30.70 4.02
CA SER A 41 28.76 29.80 2.90
C SER A 41 30.20 29.98 2.39
N GLY A 42 30.72 31.21 2.38
CA GLY A 42 32.10 31.49 2.01
C GLY A 42 33.14 30.86 2.95
N SER A 43 32.75 30.49 4.18
CA SER A 43 33.60 29.85 5.19
C SER A 43 33.07 28.47 5.60
N ILE A 44 32.24 27.83 4.78
CA ILE A 44 31.61 26.53 5.13
C ILE A 44 32.64 25.44 5.42
N ALA A 45 33.78 25.46 4.73
CA ALA A 45 34.88 24.53 4.95
C ALA A 45 35.41 24.54 6.39
N SER A 46 35.35 25.69 7.08
CA SER A 46 35.73 25.76 8.50
C SER A 46 34.70 25.06 9.41
N VAL A 47 33.41 25.16 9.06
CA VAL A 47 32.32 24.50 9.80
C VAL A 47 32.34 22.99 9.54
N GLU A 48 32.64 22.57 8.32
CA GLU A 48 32.83 21.16 7.96
C GLU A 48 34.05 20.57 8.69
N ALA A 49 35.18 21.27 8.72
CA ALA A 49 36.36 20.84 9.46
C ALA A 49 36.07 20.68 10.96
N LEU A 50 35.22 21.52 11.54
CA LEU A 50 34.78 21.40 12.94
C LEU A 50 33.82 20.22 13.16
N TYR A 51 33.05 19.83 12.15
CA TYR A 51 32.22 18.63 12.20
C TYR A 51 33.06 17.35 12.07
N GLU A 52 34.12 17.35 11.26
CA GLU A 52 35.04 16.23 11.09
C GLU A 52 35.95 15.99 12.31
N ASP A 53 36.10 16.97 13.21
CA ASP A 53 37.04 16.90 14.33
C ASP A 53 36.53 16.06 15.52
N ASP A 54 36.82 14.75 15.49
CA ASP A 54 37.36 13.88 16.58
C ASP A 54 37.32 14.37 18.05
N GLU A 55 37.82 15.55 18.35
CA GLU A 55 37.98 16.04 19.73
C GLU A 55 36.86 17.00 20.16
N PHE A 56 36.13 17.58 19.20
CA PHE A 56 35.12 18.58 19.50
C PHE A 56 33.84 17.95 20.06
N LYS A 57 33.36 18.44 21.20
CA LYS A 57 32.19 17.89 21.92
C LYS A 57 30.84 18.30 21.32
N ASP A 58 30.77 19.42 20.60
CA ASP A 58 29.51 19.99 20.12
C ASP A 58 29.42 19.93 18.59
N ARG A 59 29.88 18.83 17.99
CA ARG A 59 29.78 18.58 16.54
C ARG A 59 28.36 18.67 16.01
N GLU A 60 27.39 18.29 16.84
CA GLU A 60 25.98 18.32 16.46
C GLU A 60 25.49 19.74 16.13
N LEU A 61 26.02 20.76 16.83
CA LEU A 61 25.71 22.17 16.56
C LEU A 61 26.40 22.65 15.28
N ALA A 62 27.63 22.21 15.02
CA ALA A 62 28.32 22.51 13.76
C ALA A 62 27.58 21.90 12.57
N ALA A 63 27.13 20.65 12.70
CA ALA A 63 26.33 19.97 11.71
C ALA A 63 24.99 20.68 11.43
N LEU A 64 24.32 21.19 12.47
CA LEU A 64 23.07 21.95 12.33
C LEU A 64 23.27 23.29 11.59
N VAL A 65 24.36 24.00 11.89
CA VAL A 65 24.67 25.25 11.17
C VAL A 65 25.02 24.94 9.71
N ALA A 66 25.82 23.90 9.45
CA ALA A 66 26.14 23.46 8.10
C ALA A 66 24.87 23.09 7.31
N SER A 67 23.98 22.28 7.89
CA SER A 67 22.75 21.85 7.23
C SER A 67 21.81 23.01 6.89
N LYS A 68 21.74 24.04 7.75
CA LYS A 68 20.97 25.27 7.45
C LYS A 68 21.60 26.10 6.34
N VAL A 69 22.93 26.14 6.22
CA VAL A 69 23.61 26.85 5.12
C VAL A 69 23.41 26.11 3.80
N PHE A 70 23.58 24.79 3.77
CA PHE A 70 23.33 23.97 2.58
C PHE A 70 21.88 24.04 2.09
N TYR A 71 20.93 24.15 3.01
CA TYR A 71 19.53 24.40 2.67
C TYR A 71 19.35 25.70 1.87
N HIS A 72 20.01 26.80 2.28
CA HIS A 72 19.93 28.07 1.54
C HIS A 72 20.74 28.07 0.24
N LEU A 73 21.77 27.22 0.12
CA LEU A 73 22.50 26.98 -1.13
C LEU A 73 21.68 26.17 -2.14
N GLY A 74 20.63 25.47 -1.69
CA GLY A 74 19.78 24.60 -2.50
C GLY A 74 20.27 23.16 -2.60
N GLU A 75 21.36 22.81 -1.92
CA GLU A 75 21.94 21.47 -1.89
C GLU A 75 21.28 20.64 -0.78
N LEU A 76 20.09 20.12 -1.07
CA LEU A 76 19.24 19.45 -0.07
C LEU A 76 19.77 18.07 0.38
N ASP A 77 20.50 17.38 -0.49
CA ASP A 77 21.05 16.06 -0.16
C ASP A 77 22.20 16.15 0.84
N ASP A 78 23.05 17.17 0.72
CA ASP A 78 24.12 17.46 1.67
C ASP A 78 23.55 18.08 2.96
N ALA A 79 22.53 18.96 2.84
CA ALA A 79 21.81 19.43 4.01
C ALA A 79 21.22 18.27 4.84
N LEU A 80 20.76 17.20 4.19
CA LEU A 80 20.22 16.02 4.85
C LEU A 80 21.32 15.21 5.56
N THR A 81 22.49 14.99 4.95
CA THR A 81 23.58 14.23 5.61
C THR A 81 24.06 14.93 6.87
N TYR A 82 24.20 16.26 6.83
CA TYR A 82 24.55 17.06 8.01
C TYR A 82 23.41 17.11 9.03
N ALA A 83 22.15 17.19 8.61
CA ALA A 83 21.00 17.11 9.53
C ALA A 83 20.92 15.75 10.25
N LEU A 84 21.24 14.66 9.56
CA LEU A 84 21.36 13.33 10.17
C LEU A 84 22.55 13.25 11.14
N GLY A 85 23.65 13.97 10.85
CA GLY A 85 24.81 14.12 11.74
C GLY A 85 24.51 14.91 13.01
N ALA A 86 23.57 15.85 12.97
CA ALA A 86 23.15 16.66 14.12
C ALA A 86 22.35 15.87 15.18
N GLY A 87 21.77 14.72 14.82
CA GLY A 87 21.17 13.77 15.77
C GLY A 87 20.17 14.40 16.73
N SER A 88 20.57 14.58 18.00
CA SER A 88 19.76 15.18 19.08
C SER A 88 19.45 16.65 18.87
N SER A 89 20.30 17.38 18.15
CA SER A 89 20.16 18.82 17.93
C SER A 89 19.19 19.16 16.80
N PHE A 90 18.74 18.16 16.02
CA PHE A 90 17.73 18.34 14.97
C PHE A 90 16.31 18.10 15.51
N ASP A 91 15.60 19.19 15.80
CA ASP A 91 14.23 19.14 16.30
C ASP A 91 13.21 18.96 15.16
N VAL A 92 12.77 17.71 14.95
CA VAL A 92 11.73 17.36 13.98
C VAL A 92 10.38 18.04 14.30
N ASN A 93 10.18 18.49 15.54
CA ASN A 93 8.93 19.09 16.01
C ASN A 93 8.79 20.58 15.64
N GLU A 94 9.86 21.23 15.23
CA GLU A 94 9.82 22.63 14.84
C GLU A 94 9.05 22.79 13.52
N GLN A 95 8.07 23.71 13.51
CA GLN A 95 7.28 24.02 12.31
C GLN A 95 7.98 25.06 11.41
N SER A 96 9.27 24.89 11.14
CA SER A 96 10.00 25.75 10.21
C SER A 96 9.94 25.19 8.80
N GLU A 97 9.97 26.07 7.79
CA GLU A 97 10.04 25.68 6.38
C GLU A 97 11.27 24.80 6.10
N TYR A 98 12.36 25.06 6.82
CA TYR A 98 13.58 24.28 6.83
C TYR A 98 13.33 22.80 7.20
N VAL A 99 12.70 22.56 8.37
CA VAL A 99 12.42 21.19 8.84
C VAL A 99 11.42 20.50 7.94
N GLN A 100 10.37 21.17 7.48
CA GLN A 100 9.37 20.56 6.58
C GLN A 100 9.99 20.11 5.25
N THR A 101 10.84 20.94 4.64
CA THR A 101 11.49 20.62 3.37
C THR A 101 12.51 19.48 3.53
N LEU A 102 13.29 19.49 4.62
CA LEU A 102 14.23 18.41 4.91
C LEU A 102 13.54 17.09 5.23
N VAL A 103 12.45 17.11 5.99
CA VAL A 103 11.67 15.91 6.27
C VAL A 103 11.06 15.36 4.98
N ALA A 104 10.50 16.19 4.11
CA ALA A 104 9.99 15.75 2.81
C ALA A 104 11.10 15.09 1.97
N ARG A 105 12.27 15.75 1.85
CA ARG A 105 13.41 15.18 1.11
C ARG A 105 13.93 13.89 1.74
N CYS A 106 13.92 13.80 3.08
CA CYS A 106 14.29 12.60 3.83
C CYS A 106 13.35 11.43 3.51
N LEU A 107 12.05 11.68 3.46
CA LEU A 107 11.05 10.68 3.08
C LEU A 107 11.23 10.23 1.63
N ASP A 108 11.40 11.16 0.68
CA ASP A 108 11.63 10.84 -0.73
C ASP A 108 12.86 9.93 -0.89
N LYS A 109 13.98 10.31 -0.27
CA LYS A 109 15.22 9.52 -0.30
C LYS A 109 15.04 8.15 0.37
N TYR A 110 14.30 8.10 1.48
CA TYR A 110 13.97 6.83 2.13
C TYR A 110 13.18 5.90 1.20
N PHE A 111 12.16 6.44 0.54
CA PHE A 111 11.33 5.68 -0.38
C PHE A 111 12.13 5.21 -1.59
N GLU A 112 12.98 6.06 -2.18
CA GLU A 112 13.86 5.68 -3.28
C GLU A 112 14.75 4.48 -2.90
N LEU A 113 15.42 4.52 -1.73
CA LEU A 113 16.27 3.43 -1.26
C LEU A 113 15.46 2.15 -0.99
N ARG A 114 14.26 2.27 -0.42
CA ARG A 114 13.38 1.12 -0.15
C ARG A 114 12.83 0.50 -1.43
N VAL A 115 12.48 1.32 -2.41
CA VAL A 115 12.06 0.86 -3.73
C VAL A 115 13.20 0.10 -4.38
N GLN A 116 14.42 0.63 -4.38
CA GLN A 116 15.61 -0.06 -4.90
C GLN A 116 15.86 -1.41 -4.20
N GLN A 117 15.79 -1.44 -2.87
CA GLN A 117 15.98 -2.67 -2.09
C GLN A 117 14.96 -3.76 -2.46
N VAL A 118 13.69 -3.39 -2.67
CA VAL A 118 12.60 -4.33 -2.96
C VAL A 118 12.52 -4.70 -4.45
N GLU A 119 12.74 -3.77 -5.37
CA GLU A 119 12.60 -4.00 -6.82
C GLU A 119 13.84 -4.55 -7.48
N GLN A 120 15.02 -4.08 -7.08
CA GLN A 120 16.28 -4.41 -7.73
C GLN A 120 17.02 -5.52 -6.97
N HIS A 121 16.49 -5.95 -5.82
CA HIS A 121 17.15 -6.89 -4.90
C HIS A 121 18.60 -6.48 -4.60
N GLU A 122 18.87 -5.17 -4.55
CA GLU A 122 20.15 -4.64 -4.11
C GLU A 122 20.16 -4.57 -2.58
N GLU A 123 21.22 -5.11 -1.96
CA GLU A 123 21.49 -4.88 -0.53
C GLU A 123 21.96 -3.44 -0.34
N VAL A 124 21.00 -2.52 -0.31
CA VAL A 124 21.25 -1.13 0.04
C VAL A 124 21.15 -1.00 1.56
N ASP A 125 22.28 -0.69 2.20
CA ASP A 125 22.31 -0.37 3.62
C ASP A 125 21.63 0.99 3.85
N ILE A 126 20.42 0.94 4.41
CA ILE A 126 19.68 2.14 4.78
C ILE A 126 20.19 2.62 6.13
N ASP A 127 20.63 3.88 6.19
CA ASP A 127 21.12 4.49 7.42
C ASP A 127 20.05 4.42 8.53
N SER A 128 20.44 3.82 9.66
CA SER A 128 19.64 3.70 10.88
C SER A 128 19.06 5.05 11.35
N ARG A 129 19.77 6.16 11.11
CA ARG A 129 19.34 7.51 11.50
C ARG A 129 18.14 7.97 10.70
N LEU A 130 18.14 7.67 9.41
CA LEU A 130 17.06 8.02 8.49
C LEU A 130 15.80 7.20 8.81
N VAL A 131 15.95 5.90 9.12
CA VAL A 131 14.85 5.07 9.64
C VAL A 131 14.26 5.64 10.92
N ALA A 132 15.10 6.08 11.87
CA ALA A 132 14.63 6.65 13.13
C ALA A 132 13.82 7.94 12.94
N ILE A 133 14.15 8.80 11.96
CA ILE A 133 13.34 9.99 11.65
C ILE A 133 11.98 9.60 11.08
N VAL A 134 11.93 8.64 10.14
CA VAL A 134 10.67 8.16 9.57
C VAL A 134 9.77 7.53 10.64
N GLU A 135 10.36 6.77 11.57
CA GLU A 135 9.59 6.18 12.68
C GLU A 135 9.05 7.22 13.65
N ARG A 136 9.85 8.23 14.01
CA ARG A 136 9.36 9.37 14.81
C ARG A 136 8.24 10.13 14.10
N MET A 137 8.31 10.26 12.78
CA MET A 137 7.24 10.88 11.99
C MET A 137 5.97 10.02 11.96
N LEU A 138 6.10 8.70 11.81
CA LEU A 138 4.97 7.77 11.89
C LEU A 138 4.30 7.81 13.25
N ASP A 139 5.07 7.78 14.34
CA ASP A 139 4.54 7.87 15.70
C ASP A 139 3.81 9.19 15.92
N ARG A 140 4.36 10.32 15.46
CA ARG A 140 3.68 11.63 15.50
C ARG A 140 2.35 11.61 14.74
N CYS A 141 2.32 11.06 13.53
CA CYS A 141 1.07 10.97 12.75
C CYS A 141 0.04 10.10 13.47
N CYS A 142 0.47 9.01 14.11
CA CYS A 142 -0.41 8.16 14.92
C CYS A 142 -0.96 8.91 16.14
N GLU A 143 -0.12 9.66 16.86
CA GLU A 143 -0.54 10.46 18.03
C GLU A 143 -1.53 11.58 17.65
N GLN A 144 -1.36 12.18 16.47
CA GLN A 144 -2.25 13.22 15.95
C GLN A 144 -3.55 12.66 15.34
N GLY A 145 -3.74 11.33 15.30
CA GLY A 145 -4.91 10.69 14.70
C GLY A 145 -4.97 10.79 13.17
N GLN A 146 -3.85 11.14 12.52
CA GLN A 146 -3.71 11.28 11.08
C GLN A 146 -3.42 9.92 10.42
N VAL A 147 -4.41 9.02 10.49
CA VAL A 147 -4.27 7.62 10.06
C VAL A 147 -4.06 7.51 8.54
N GLU A 148 -4.70 8.36 7.74
CA GLU A 148 -4.55 8.35 6.28
C GLU A 148 -3.10 8.65 5.86
N GLN A 149 -2.49 9.67 6.46
CA GLN A 149 -1.10 10.05 6.19
C GLN A 149 -0.12 8.96 6.66
N ALA A 150 -0.35 8.38 7.84
CA ALA A 150 0.48 7.31 8.38
C ALA A 150 0.42 6.04 7.51
N VAL A 151 -0.78 5.68 7.03
CA VAL A 151 -0.96 4.56 6.09
C VAL A 151 -0.30 4.87 4.74
N GLY A 152 -0.44 6.09 4.21
CA GLY A 152 0.24 6.51 2.98
C GLY A 152 1.76 6.39 3.09
N LEU A 153 2.34 6.93 4.16
CA LEU A 153 3.77 6.86 4.47
C LEU A 153 4.28 5.41 4.59
N ALA A 154 3.51 4.55 5.25
CA ALA A 154 3.86 3.14 5.41
C ALA A 154 3.78 2.35 4.09
N LEU A 155 2.80 2.67 3.23
CA LEU A 155 2.64 2.07 1.90
C LEU A 155 3.72 2.53 0.91
N GLU A 156 4.07 3.82 0.89
CA GLU A 156 5.18 4.35 0.09
C GLU A 156 6.53 3.76 0.52
N ALA A 157 6.71 3.54 1.83
CA ALA A 157 7.88 2.83 2.37
C ALA A 157 7.91 1.32 2.08
N ARG A 158 6.84 0.75 1.51
CA ARG A 158 6.65 -0.69 1.29
C ARG A 158 6.81 -1.53 2.57
N ARG A 159 6.52 -0.95 3.74
CA ARG A 159 6.63 -1.63 5.03
C ARG A 159 5.27 -2.08 5.54
N LEU A 160 4.93 -3.35 5.27
CA LEU A 160 3.67 -3.95 5.70
C LEU A 160 3.54 -4.03 7.23
N ASP A 161 4.64 -4.33 7.93
CA ASP A 161 4.65 -4.40 9.40
C ASP A 161 4.16 -3.10 10.04
N LYS A 162 4.51 -1.95 9.43
CA LYS A 162 4.11 -0.63 9.91
C LYS A 162 2.68 -0.27 9.51
N VAL A 163 2.18 -0.78 8.38
CA VAL A 163 0.76 -0.65 8.04
C VAL A 163 -0.10 -1.39 9.07
N GLU A 164 0.29 -2.62 9.44
CA GLU A 164 -0.41 -3.38 10.49
C GLU A 164 -0.38 -2.67 11.84
N GLU A 165 0.78 -2.12 12.22
CA GLU A 165 0.92 -1.33 13.46
C GLU A 165 0.01 -0.08 13.47
N VAL A 166 -0.01 0.68 12.36
CA VAL A 166 -0.84 1.88 12.23
C VAL A 166 -2.33 1.54 12.27
N VAL A 167 -2.75 0.47 11.59
CA VAL A 167 -4.14 -0.01 11.61
C VAL A 167 -4.53 -0.52 12.99
N GLY A 168 -3.63 -1.21 13.69
CA GLY A 168 -3.87 -1.70 15.05
C GLY A 168 -3.97 -0.59 16.09
N ARG A 169 -3.28 0.53 15.89
CA ARG A 169 -3.33 1.73 16.74
C ARG A 169 -4.49 2.68 16.38
N ALA A 170 -5.07 2.56 15.19
CA ALA A 170 -6.13 3.45 14.73
C ALA A 170 -7.43 3.25 15.54
N ALA A 171 -8.05 4.36 15.96
CA ALA A 171 -9.36 4.34 16.61
C ALA A 171 -10.46 3.75 15.71
N ASP A 172 -10.38 4.02 14.40
CA ASP A 172 -11.32 3.55 13.37
C ASP A 172 -10.63 2.65 12.33
N GLY A 173 -10.33 1.39 12.70
CA GLY A 173 -9.63 0.44 11.83
C GLY A 173 -10.31 0.19 10.47
N VAL A 174 -11.63 0.33 10.38
CA VAL A 174 -12.38 0.13 9.11
C VAL A 174 -12.08 1.23 8.09
N VAL A 175 -11.91 2.48 8.54
CA VAL A 175 -11.56 3.61 7.67
C VAL A 175 -10.11 3.48 7.21
N ALA A 176 -9.21 3.10 8.12
CA ALA A 176 -7.81 2.84 7.85
C ALA A 176 -7.62 1.76 6.77
N ILE A 177 -8.32 0.63 6.91
CA ILE A 177 -8.27 -0.48 5.94
C ILE A 177 -8.83 -0.07 4.59
N ARG A 178 -9.95 0.67 4.55
CA ARG A 178 -10.54 1.15 3.30
C ARG A 178 -9.60 2.10 2.55
N TYR A 179 -8.97 3.02 3.29
CA TYR A 179 -7.98 3.94 2.74
C TYR A 179 -6.74 3.18 2.25
N ALA A 180 -6.21 2.24 3.04
CA ALA A 180 -5.09 1.38 2.66
C ALA A 180 -5.38 0.61 1.37
N LEU A 181 -6.56 0.01 1.25
CA LEU A 181 -6.97 -0.73 0.05
C LEU A 181 -7.05 0.16 -1.18
N ARG A 182 -7.62 1.37 -1.05
CA ARG A 182 -7.68 2.34 -2.15
C ARG A 182 -6.29 2.82 -2.54
N ALA A 183 -5.46 3.17 -1.56
CA ALA A 183 -4.08 3.58 -1.78
C ALA A 183 -3.26 2.46 -2.43
N CYS A 184 -3.44 1.19 -2.04
CA CYS A 184 -2.82 0.06 -2.71
C CYS A 184 -3.25 -0.09 -4.17
N GLN A 185 -4.53 0.18 -4.49
CA GLN A 185 -5.03 0.12 -5.86
C GLN A 185 -4.42 1.22 -6.75
N ASP A 186 -4.17 2.41 -6.20
CA ASP A 186 -3.68 3.58 -6.92
C ASP A 186 -2.13 3.66 -6.96
N LEU A 187 -1.43 3.28 -5.88
CA LEU A 187 0.04 3.40 -5.74
C LEU A 187 0.81 2.12 -6.10
N VAL A 188 0.23 0.92 -5.91
CA VAL A 188 0.98 -0.33 -6.09
C VAL A 188 0.84 -0.84 -7.52
N ILE A 189 1.71 -0.31 -8.37
CA ILE A 189 1.89 -0.71 -9.78
C ILE A 189 2.65 -2.05 -9.89
N ASN A 190 3.34 -2.50 -8.84
CA ASN A 190 4.25 -3.65 -8.94
C ASN A 190 3.59 -5.02 -8.64
N ARG A 191 3.94 -6.00 -9.48
CA ARG A 191 3.43 -7.36 -9.55
C ARG A 191 3.96 -8.26 -8.43
N ASP A 192 5.11 -7.96 -7.85
CA ASP A 192 5.72 -8.78 -6.79
C ASP A 192 5.17 -8.45 -5.40
N PHE A 193 4.81 -7.19 -5.14
CA PHE A 193 4.06 -6.78 -3.94
C PHE A 193 2.63 -7.32 -3.95
N ARG A 194 2.05 -7.53 -5.15
CA ARG A 194 0.78 -8.23 -5.30
C ARG A 194 0.88 -9.73 -5.01
N GLN A 195 2.01 -10.41 -5.12
CA GLN A 195 2.03 -11.89 -4.99
C GLN A 195 1.55 -12.42 -3.64
N GLN A 196 1.67 -11.62 -2.56
CA GLN A 196 1.15 -12.00 -1.24
C GLN A 196 -0.37 -11.78 -1.12
N ASP A 197 -0.92 -10.76 -1.77
CA ASP A 197 -2.35 -10.44 -1.87
C ASP A 197 -3.03 -10.94 -3.17
N ASP A 198 -2.29 -11.63 -4.03
CA ASP A 198 -2.65 -11.98 -5.41
C ASP A 198 -3.88 -12.89 -5.41
N GLN A 199 -4.11 -13.61 -4.32
CA GLN A 199 -5.27 -14.48 -4.18
C GLN A 199 -6.56 -13.68 -4.00
N LEU A 200 -6.56 -12.63 -3.18
CA LEU A 200 -7.74 -11.82 -2.93
C LEU A 200 -7.99 -10.88 -4.13
N LEU A 201 -6.93 -10.27 -4.65
CA LEU A 201 -6.99 -9.45 -5.86
C LEU A 201 -7.40 -10.25 -7.10
N ALA A 202 -6.84 -11.44 -7.33
CA ALA A 202 -7.27 -12.28 -8.45
C ALA A 202 -8.72 -12.73 -8.30
N VAL A 203 -9.16 -13.07 -7.08
CA VAL A 203 -10.56 -13.41 -6.81
C VAL A 203 -11.46 -12.20 -7.12
N GLN A 204 -11.12 -11.01 -6.64
CA GLN A 204 -11.92 -9.80 -6.85
C GLN A 204 -11.99 -9.41 -8.33
N VAL A 205 -10.86 -9.42 -9.05
CA VAL A 205 -10.83 -9.19 -10.49
C VAL A 205 -11.64 -10.24 -11.26
N CYS A 206 -11.62 -11.52 -10.81
CA CYS A 206 -12.44 -12.57 -11.42
C CYS A 206 -13.95 -12.36 -11.19
N PHE A 207 -14.37 -11.82 -10.03
CA PHE A 207 -15.75 -11.45 -9.77
C PHE A 207 -16.16 -10.25 -10.64
N ASP A 208 -15.34 -9.19 -10.68
CA ASP A 208 -15.59 -7.99 -11.49
C ASP A 208 -15.67 -8.32 -13.00
N LEU A 209 -14.83 -9.24 -13.49
CA LEU A 209 -14.86 -9.73 -14.88
C LEU A 209 -16.15 -10.49 -15.23
N VAL A 210 -16.75 -11.19 -14.25
CA VAL A 210 -18.01 -11.92 -14.44
C VAL A 210 -19.19 -10.96 -14.38
N GLU A 211 -19.16 -9.96 -13.50
CA GLU A 211 -20.22 -8.95 -13.36
C GLU A 211 -20.28 -8.00 -14.57
N ASN A 212 -19.15 -7.67 -15.20
CA ASN A 212 -19.09 -6.80 -16.38
C ASN A 212 -19.47 -7.48 -17.71
N GLU A 213 -20.18 -8.62 -17.68
CA GLU A 213 -20.79 -9.31 -18.83
C GLU A 213 -19.93 -9.53 -20.08
N MET A 214 -18.61 -9.71 -19.95
CA MET A 214 -17.75 -10.05 -21.09
C MET A 214 -17.85 -11.54 -21.49
N GLN A 215 -19.08 -12.06 -21.70
CA GLN A 215 -19.34 -13.45 -22.10
C GLN A 215 -18.52 -13.96 -23.30
N PRO A 216 -18.29 -13.18 -24.39
CA PRO A 216 -17.45 -13.65 -25.49
C PRO A 216 -15.96 -13.75 -25.13
N PHE A 217 -15.45 -12.89 -24.23
CA PHE A 217 -14.08 -12.94 -23.74
C PHE A 217 -13.87 -14.11 -22.78
N LEU A 218 -14.79 -14.33 -21.84
CA LEU A 218 -14.77 -15.47 -20.91
C LEU A 218 -14.84 -16.81 -21.66
N THR A 219 -15.60 -16.86 -22.76
CA THR A 219 -15.67 -18.05 -23.63
C THR A 219 -14.39 -18.28 -24.43
N LYS A 220 -13.70 -17.21 -24.89
CA LYS A 220 -12.38 -17.30 -25.55
C LYS A 220 -11.29 -17.76 -24.57
N GLN A 221 -11.25 -17.19 -23.36
CA GLN A 221 -10.35 -17.60 -22.27
C GLN A 221 -10.58 -19.06 -21.87
N ARG A 222 -11.85 -19.53 -21.84
CA ARG A 222 -12.18 -20.95 -21.60
C ARG A 222 -11.58 -21.90 -22.65
N LYS A 223 -11.55 -21.47 -23.92
CA LYS A 223 -10.94 -22.22 -25.04
C LYS A 223 -9.41 -22.14 -25.02
N GLN A 224 -8.83 -20.99 -24.67
CA GLN A 224 -7.37 -20.80 -24.55
C GLN A 224 -6.77 -21.50 -23.31
N GLY A 225 -7.47 -21.52 -22.18
CA GLY A 225 -7.07 -22.25 -20.97
C GLY A 225 -7.11 -23.78 -21.12
N GLN A 226 -7.74 -24.30 -22.19
CA GLN A 226 -7.59 -25.70 -22.61
C GLN A 226 -6.39 -25.93 -23.55
N LEU A 227 -5.90 -24.89 -24.23
CA LEU A 227 -4.73 -24.96 -25.13
C LEU A 227 -3.39 -24.74 -24.41
N GLN A 228 -3.38 -24.21 -23.18
CA GLN A 228 -2.20 -24.17 -22.30
C GLN A 228 -2.29 -25.25 -21.20
N GLN A 229 -2.43 -26.50 -21.61
CA GLN A 229 -1.87 -27.62 -20.86
C GLN A 229 -0.79 -28.24 -21.71
N GLN A 230 0.35 -27.56 -21.82
CA GLN A 230 1.59 -28.29 -22.02
C GLN A 230 2.13 -28.57 -20.62
N PRO A 231 2.28 -29.85 -20.22
CA PRO A 231 2.95 -30.20 -18.98
C PRO A 231 4.34 -29.56 -18.96
N TRP A 232 4.69 -28.87 -17.88
CA TRP A 232 6.02 -28.29 -17.65
C TRP A 232 7.16 -29.33 -17.63
N THR A 233 6.82 -30.61 -17.78
CA THR A 233 7.69 -31.78 -17.89
C THR A 233 8.40 -31.95 -19.25
N GLN A 234 8.05 -31.20 -20.30
CA GLN A 234 8.69 -31.30 -21.62
C GLN A 234 9.62 -30.12 -22.00
N MET A 235 10.29 -29.51 -21.03
CA MET A 235 11.36 -28.55 -21.33
C MET A 235 12.68 -29.31 -21.59
N PRO A 236 13.36 -29.15 -22.74
CA PRO A 236 14.61 -29.85 -23.01
C PRO A 236 15.65 -29.53 -21.92
N GLN A 237 16.24 -30.57 -21.31
CA GLN A 237 17.15 -30.44 -20.16
C GLN A 237 18.29 -29.41 -20.37
N ARG A 238 18.72 -29.20 -21.62
CA ARG A 238 19.73 -28.20 -22.00
C ARG A 238 19.36 -26.76 -21.61
N LEU A 239 18.08 -26.40 -21.66
CA LEU A 239 17.61 -25.04 -21.35
C LEU A 239 17.58 -24.77 -19.83
N ARG A 240 17.25 -25.80 -19.02
CA ARG A 240 17.42 -25.73 -17.55
C ARG A 240 18.88 -25.61 -17.14
N GLN A 241 19.77 -26.36 -17.82
CA GLN A 241 21.19 -26.36 -17.51
C GLN A 241 21.89 -25.05 -17.90
N LEU A 242 21.42 -24.37 -18.96
CA LEU A 242 21.92 -23.05 -19.37
C LEU A 242 21.50 -21.91 -18.41
N MET A 243 20.32 -22.00 -17.80
CA MET A 243 19.88 -20.99 -16.81
C MET A 243 20.58 -21.15 -15.45
N LEU A 244 20.95 -22.38 -15.07
CA LEU A 244 21.73 -22.64 -13.85
C LEU A 244 23.21 -22.21 -13.94
N LEU A 245 23.72 -21.95 -15.15
CA LEU A 245 25.11 -21.51 -15.38
C LEU A 245 25.32 -19.99 -15.24
N GLN A 246 24.28 -19.21 -14.96
CA GLN A 246 24.36 -17.74 -14.84
C GLN A 246 24.30 -17.20 -13.40
N GLN A 247 24.54 -18.03 -12.38
CA GLN A 247 24.75 -17.52 -11.01
C GLN A 247 26.25 -17.45 -10.66
N PRO A 248 26.73 -16.38 -10.00
CA PRO A 248 28.10 -16.31 -9.49
C PRO A 248 28.32 -17.39 -8.44
N ARG A 249 29.38 -18.20 -8.59
CA ARG A 249 29.75 -19.24 -7.62
C ARG A 249 30.38 -18.62 -6.37
N LEU A 250 29.70 -18.70 -5.23
CA LEU A 250 30.35 -18.69 -3.91
C LEU A 250 30.73 -20.14 -3.51
N PRO A 251 31.83 -20.35 -2.75
CA PRO A 251 32.34 -21.69 -2.45
C PRO A 251 31.53 -22.37 -1.35
N ALA A 252 31.26 -23.66 -1.54
CA ALA A 252 30.44 -24.50 -0.65
C ALA A 252 31.22 -25.00 0.59
N PRO A 253 30.53 -25.19 1.73
CA PRO A 253 30.81 -26.25 2.69
C PRO A 253 29.77 -27.39 2.58
N PRO A 254 30.03 -28.56 3.20
CA PRO A 254 29.64 -29.85 2.64
C PRO A 254 28.27 -30.38 3.07
N GLN A 255 27.62 -30.99 2.08
CA GLN A 255 26.64 -32.08 2.07
C GLN A 255 25.97 -32.50 3.40
N THR A 256 24.65 -32.28 3.46
CA THR A 256 23.68 -33.25 4.00
C THR A 256 22.41 -33.26 3.14
N THR A 257 22.31 -34.30 2.31
CA THR A 257 21.13 -35.08 1.88
C THR A 257 19.69 -34.58 2.17
N ASP A 258 18.91 -34.55 1.08
CA ASP A 258 17.53 -35.07 0.92
C ASP A 258 16.31 -34.35 1.56
N LEU A 259 16.22 -33.02 1.50
CA LEU A 259 14.99 -32.29 1.85
C LEU A 259 14.45 -31.28 0.80
N SER A 260 15.10 -31.14 -0.37
CA SER A 260 14.67 -30.12 -1.36
C SER A 260 13.54 -30.57 -2.30
N GLY A 261 13.19 -31.86 -2.35
CA GLY A 261 12.18 -32.39 -3.27
C GLY A 261 10.74 -32.22 -2.80
N SER A 262 10.47 -32.43 -1.50
CA SER A 262 9.11 -32.38 -0.94
C SER A 262 8.53 -30.97 -0.87
N VAL A 263 9.38 -29.96 -0.62
CA VAL A 263 8.96 -28.55 -0.53
C VAL A 263 8.46 -28.02 -1.88
N LEU A 264 9.03 -28.50 -3.00
CA LEU A 264 8.60 -28.09 -4.34
C LEU A 264 7.26 -28.72 -4.74
N GLU A 265 7.02 -29.99 -4.40
CA GLU A 265 5.76 -30.69 -4.71
C GLU A 265 4.56 -30.15 -3.89
N GLU A 266 4.77 -29.79 -2.62
CA GLU A 266 3.72 -29.17 -1.79
C GLU A 266 3.33 -27.77 -2.27
N VAL A 267 4.31 -26.98 -2.73
CA VAL A 267 4.08 -25.65 -3.31
C VAL A 267 3.32 -25.78 -4.65
N GLU A 268 3.64 -26.76 -5.50
CA GLU A 268 2.93 -27.02 -6.76
C GLU A 268 1.48 -27.48 -6.54
N ALA A 269 1.23 -28.35 -5.56
CA ALA A 269 -0.12 -28.81 -5.20
C ALA A 269 -1.02 -27.67 -4.69
N GLY A 270 -0.46 -26.75 -3.91
CA GLY A 270 -1.15 -25.55 -3.43
C GLY A 270 -1.57 -24.61 -4.57
N HIS A 271 -0.73 -24.43 -5.58
CA HIS A 271 -1.05 -23.62 -6.77
C HIS A 271 -2.14 -24.25 -7.64
N ALA A 272 -2.13 -25.58 -7.78
CA ALA A 272 -3.16 -26.30 -8.54
C ALA A 272 -4.57 -26.15 -7.94
N SER A 273 -4.72 -26.23 -6.61
CA SER A 273 -6.01 -26.02 -5.95
C SER A 273 -6.54 -24.59 -6.09
N LYS A 274 -5.65 -23.59 -6.05
CA LYS A 274 -5.99 -22.17 -6.24
C LYS A 274 -6.53 -21.89 -7.66
N LEU A 275 -5.91 -22.48 -8.68
CA LEU A 275 -6.38 -22.36 -10.06
C LEU A 275 -7.76 -23.00 -10.28
N VAL A 276 -8.08 -24.08 -9.57
CA VAL A 276 -9.42 -24.70 -9.62
C VAL A 276 -10.48 -23.75 -9.03
N LYS A 277 -10.19 -23.06 -7.92
CA LYS A 277 -11.11 -22.08 -7.32
C LYS A 277 -11.36 -20.88 -8.22
N LEU A 278 -10.29 -20.31 -8.80
CA LEU A 278 -10.40 -19.19 -9.76
C LEU A 278 -11.17 -19.59 -11.02
N ARG A 279 -10.94 -20.81 -11.53
CA ARG A 279 -11.71 -21.36 -12.66
C ARG A 279 -13.19 -21.55 -12.30
N GLY A 280 -13.49 -21.89 -11.05
CA GLY A 280 -14.87 -21.96 -10.53
C GLY A 280 -15.56 -20.59 -10.54
N ILE A 281 -14.87 -19.53 -10.10
CA ILE A 281 -15.39 -18.16 -10.09
C ILE A 281 -15.59 -17.65 -11.53
N LEU A 282 -14.58 -17.77 -12.38
CA LEU A 282 -14.63 -17.39 -13.80
C LEU A 282 -15.63 -18.22 -14.64
N SER A 283 -16.09 -19.36 -14.12
CA SER A 283 -17.17 -20.13 -14.75
C SER A 283 -18.54 -19.49 -14.59
N GLY A 284 -18.67 -18.49 -13.70
CA GLY A 284 -19.93 -17.84 -13.35
C GLY A 284 -20.82 -18.67 -12.42
N ARG A 285 -20.49 -19.93 -12.15
CA ARG A 285 -21.30 -20.80 -11.26
C ARG A 285 -21.25 -20.35 -9.81
N THR A 286 -20.07 -20.01 -9.31
CA THR A 286 -19.90 -19.59 -7.91
C THR A 286 -20.60 -18.26 -7.61
N PRO A 287 -20.42 -17.19 -8.42
CA PRO A 287 -21.16 -15.93 -8.21
C PRO A 287 -22.68 -16.11 -8.25
N VAL A 288 -23.20 -16.85 -9.24
CA VAL A 288 -24.64 -17.12 -9.37
C VAL A 288 -25.17 -17.91 -8.17
N SER A 289 -24.43 -18.90 -7.69
CA SER A 289 -24.84 -19.70 -6.52
C SER A 289 -24.87 -18.86 -5.25
N LEU A 290 -23.90 -17.97 -5.05
CA LEU A 290 -23.86 -17.08 -3.89
C LEU A 290 -24.97 -16.04 -3.95
N HIS A 291 -25.23 -15.48 -5.13
CA HIS A 291 -26.34 -14.54 -5.34
C HIS A 291 -27.70 -15.18 -5.07
N LEU A 292 -27.91 -16.43 -5.53
CA LEU A 292 -29.14 -17.18 -5.25
C LEU A 292 -29.31 -17.44 -3.75
N ASP A 293 -28.25 -17.89 -3.06
CA ASP A 293 -28.29 -18.12 -1.61
C ASP A 293 -28.59 -16.82 -0.83
N PHE A 294 -28.01 -15.69 -1.26
CA PHE A 294 -28.33 -14.37 -0.71
C PHE A 294 -29.81 -14.01 -0.91
N LEU A 295 -30.33 -14.09 -2.14
CA LEU A 295 -31.71 -13.76 -2.47
C LEU A 295 -32.72 -14.66 -1.73
N HIS A 296 -32.39 -15.94 -1.54
CA HIS A 296 -33.24 -16.86 -0.79
C HIS A 296 -33.24 -16.55 0.71
N ARG A 297 -32.06 -16.29 1.33
CA ARG A 297 -31.97 -16.02 2.78
C ARG A 297 -32.48 -14.63 3.17
N HIS A 298 -32.25 -13.63 2.35
CA HIS A 298 -32.64 -12.24 2.58
C HIS A 298 -33.87 -11.84 1.76
N ASN A 299 -34.84 -12.74 1.64
CA ASN A 299 -36.12 -12.43 1.02
C ASN A 299 -37.03 -11.66 2.01
N HIS A 300 -37.24 -10.37 1.74
CA HIS A 300 -38.13 -9.49 2.50
C HIS A 300 -39.44 -9.17 1.76
N ALA A 301 -39.83 -9.98 0.78
CA ALA A 301 -41.08 -9.78 0.05
C ALA A 301 -42.31 -10.01 0.95
N ASP A 302 -43.21 -9.03 0.98
CA ASP A 302 -44.46 -9.09 1.75
C ASP A 302 -45.58 -9.76 0.95
N LEU A 303 -45.97 -10.97 1.35
CA LEU A 303 -47.08 -11.71 0.74
C LEU A 303 -48.44 -11.01 0.96
N GLN A 304 -48.58 -10.14 1.95
CA GLN A 304 -49.84 -9.47 2.24
C GLN A 304 -50.20 -8.47 1.13
N ILE A 305 -49.20 -7.83 0.52
CA ILE A 305 -49.38 -6.96 -0.65
C ILE A 305 -49.97 -7.76 -1.81
N LEU A 306 -49.43 -8.95 -2.08
CA LEU A 306 -49.92 -9.82 -3.16
C LEU A 306 -51.35 -10.33 -2.88
N LYS A 307 -51.68 -10.64 -1.63
CA LYS A 307 -53.05 -11.04 -1.23
C LYS A 307 -54.05 -9.91 -1.45
N ASN A 308 -53.69 -8.67 -1.11
CA ASN A 308 -54.54 -7.48 -1.31
C ASN A 308 -54.75 -7.19 -2.81
N ILE A 309 -53.71 -7.33 -3.63
CA ILE A 309 -53.81 -7.18 -5.09
C ILE A 309 -54.74 -8.26 -5.65
N ASN A 310 -54.53 -9.52 -5.27
CA ASN A 310 -55.34 -10.64 -5.75
C ASN A 310 -56.82 -10.52 -5.37
N SER A 311 -57.14 -10.05 -4.16
CA SER A 311 -58.53 -9.83 -3.74
C SER A 311 -59.23 -8.69 -4.48
N SER A 312 -58.47 -7.73 -5.01
CA SER A 312 -59.01 -6.55 -5.69
C SER A 312 -59.23 -6.76 -7.19
N VAL A 313 -58.75 -7.88 -7.73
CA VAL A 313 -58.69 -8.17 -9.16
C VAL A 313 -59.75 -9.20 -9.56
N ASP A 314 -60.49 -8.93 -10.65
CA ASP A 314 -61.39 -9.93 -11.25
C ASP A 314 -60.56 -11.05 -11.92
N PRO A 315 -60.72 -12.33 -11.50
CA PRO A 315 -59.98 -13.45 -12.06
C PRO A 315 -60.30 -13.77 -13.53
N ARG A 316 -61.35 -13.17 -14.12
CA ARG A 316 -61.70 -13.38 -15.54
C ARG A 316 -60.97 -12.43 -16.49
N ASN A 317 -60.39 -11.35 -15.97
CA ASN A 317 -59.69 -10.37 -16.78
C ASN A 317 -58.22 -10.79 -16.95
N SER A 318 -57.84 -11.13 -18.18
CA SER A 318 -56.50 -11.60 -18.54
C SER A 318 -55.39 -10.59 -18.21
N VAL A 319 -55.66 -9.29 -18.37
CA VAL A 319 -54.66 -8.23 -18.14
C VAL A 319 -54.28 -8.15 -16.66
N THR A 320 -55.27 -8.20 -15.78
CA THR A 320 -55.06 -8.11 -14.33
C THR A 320 -54.52 -9.41 -13.75
N HIS A 321 -54.85 -10.55 -14.37
CA HIS A 321 -54.21 -11.84 -14.07
C HIS A 321 -52.70 -11.79 -14.38
N SER A 322 -52.32 -11.39 -15.60
CA SER A 322 -50.91 -11.25 -15.99
C SER A 322 -50.17 -10.21 -15.14
N ALA A 323 -50.82 -9.10 -14.78
CA ALA A 323 -50.24 -8.09 -13.91
C ALA A 323 -49.91 -8.63 -12.50
N THR A 324 -50.82 -9.44 -11.93
CA THR A 324 -50.62 -10.06 -10.61
C THR A 324 -49.50 -11.11 -10.64
N ILE A 325 -49.43 -11.92 -11.70
CA ILE A 325 -48.33 -12.89 -11.89
C ILE A 325 -47.00 -12.16 -12.10
N MET A 326 -46.97 -11.09 -12.89
CA MET A 326 -45.76 -10.29 -13.11
C MET A 326 -45.28 -9.64 -11.82
N ALA A 327 -46.18 -9.09 -11.01
CA ALA A 327 -45.84 -8.53 -9.70
C ALA A 327 -45.22 -9.59 -8.79
N ASN A 328 -45.83 -10.77 -8.71
CA ASN A 328 -45.27 -11.90 -7.96
C ASN A 328 -43.90 -12.34 -8.49
N ALA A 329 -43.73 -12.43 -9.81
CA ALA A 329 -42.48 -12.82 -10.45
C ALA A 329 -41.34 -11.82 -10.18
N LEU A 330 -41.63 -10.52 -10.18
CA LEU A 330 -40.66 -9.47 -9.86
C LEU A 330 -40.30 -9.46 -8.37
N MET A 331 -41.30 -9.60 -7.49
CA MET A 331 -41.07 -9.62 -6.04
C MET A 331 -40.26 -10.83 -5.58
N HIS A 332 -40.39 -11.97 -6.25
CA HIS A 332 -39.72 -13.23 -5.89
C HIS A 332 -38.61 -13.62 -6.87
N ALA A 333 -38.17 -12.73 -7.76
CA ALA A 333 -37.14 -13.01 -8.77
C ALA A 333 -35.85 -13.54 -8.11
N GLY A 334 -35.39 -14.71 -8.56
CA GLY A 334 -34.16 -15.33 -8.04
C GLY A 334 -34.22 -15.86 -6.60
N THR A 335 -35.33 -15.68 -5.88
CA THR A 335 -35.50 -16.16 -4.49
C THR A 335 -35.90 -17.63 -4.40
N THR A 336 -36.31 -18.25 -5.53
CA THR A 336 -36.85 -19.63 -5.61
C THR A 336 -38.11 -19.91 -4.78
N VAL A 337 -38.71 -18.88 -4.18
CA VAL A 337 -39.93 -18.98 -3.38
C VAL A 337 -41.16 -18.92 -4.28
N ASP A 338 -41.99 -19.97 -4.26
CA ASP A 338 -43.21 -20.11 -5.08
C ASP A 338 -44.49 -20.28 -4.24
N THR A 339 -44.45 -19.91 -2.96
CA THR A 339 -45.55 -20.07 -1.99
C THR A 339 -46.86 -19.46 -2.46
N PHE A 340 -46.84 -18.25 -3.01
CA PHE A 340 -48.04 -17.56 -3.52
C PHE A 340 -48.77 -18.35 -4.62
N LEU A 341 -48.04 -18.96 -5.55
CA LEU A 341 -48.63 -19.74 -6.65
C LEU A 341 -49.25 -21.05 -6.13
N ARG A 342 -48.62 -21.68 -5.13
CA ARG A 342 -49.12 -22.90 -4.49
C ARG A 342 -50.41 -22.64 -3.71
N GLU A 343 -50.52 -21.51 -3.03
CA GLU A 343 -51.72 -21.12 -2.29
C GLU A 343 -52.91 -20.78 -3.21
N ASN A 344 -52.66 -20.31 -4.43
CA ASN A 344 -53.68 -19.76 -5.34
C ASN A 344 -53.88 -20.60 -6.63
N LEU A 345 -53.80 -21.93 -6.54
CA LEU A 345 -53.92 -22.84 -7.69
C LEU A 345 -55.27 -22.73 -8.44
N GLU A 346 -56.39 -22.61 -7.72
CA GLU A 346 -57.72 -22.48 -8.33
C GLU A 346 -57.94 -21.13 -9.02
N TRP A 347 -57.20 -20.10 -8.60
CA TRP A 347 -57.18 -18.82 -9.29
C TRP A 347 -56.33 -18.93 -10.57
N LEU A 348 -55.15 -19.54 -10.49
CA LEU A 348 -54.24 -19.71 -11.62
C LEU A 348 -54.85 -20.55 -12.77
N LYS A 349 -55.70 -21.53 -12.45
CA LYS A 349 -56.43 -22.33 -13.45
C LYS A 349 -57.41 -21.52 -14.31
N LYS A 350 -57.79 -20.31 -13.87
CA LYS A 350 -58.73 -19.43 -14.59
C LYS A 350 -58.05 -18.60 -15.68
N ALA A 351 -56.73 -18.67 -15.77
CA ALA A 351 -55.96 -18.04 -16.83
C ALA A 351 -56.40 -18.56 -18.22
N THR A 352 -56.45 -17.67 -19.21
CA THR A 352 -56.85 -18.03 -20.58
C THR A 352 -55.91 -17.37 -21.60
N ASN A 353 -55.75 -18.00 -22.76
CA ASN A 353 -54.90 -17.55 -23.85
C ASN A 353 -53.41 -17.44 -23.45
N TRP A 354 -52.87 -16.22 -23.37
CA TRP A 354 -51.48 -15.90 -23.06
C TRP A 354 -51.27 -15.46 -21.60
N ALA A 355 -52.33 -15.47 -20.80
CA ALA A 355 -52.32 -14.96 -19.42
C ALA A 355 -51.98 -16.02 -18.37
#